data_AF-A0A7S7SJF2-F1
#
_entry.id   AF-A0A7S7SJF2-F1
#
_cell.length_a   1.000
_cell.length_b   1.000
_cell.length_c   1.000
_cell.angle_alpha   90.00
_cell.angle_beta   90.00
_cell.angle_gamma   90.00
#
_symmetry.space_group_name_H-M   'P 1'
#
loop_
_entity.id
_entity.type
_entity.pdbx_description
1 polymer ?
#
loop_
_entity_poly.entity_id
_entity_poly.type
_entity_poly.pdbx_seq_one_letter_code
_entity_poly.pdbx_strand_id
1 'polypeptide(L)'
;MTLLSRVRDWWTEFLTGRSASPRAVIINKLGVSLASCPGSTETQHSIRWNEVGAVFAYKQDCATVDQICITFVDLGGEVRLAVSEDDAGYQQLVEDLPRHLPGCLAPADWFQLVAFPAFETNWTELYRIPFVSSPDGAVVSSLGRMADSVVLAELQLLTSHLRNAIPIGLKGSLRFWGEWFGRPHDKVYTLVSCEIEQTALRLLFDQGETLSIWSPKGLTIDRSTFRIADARRVRWEWFAQGQATNRQTLYFMEFIRSGEIITASTNVDWYEPKFHLNAAESAFELVNRLD
;
A
#
# COMPACT_ATOMS: atom_id res chain seq x y z
N MET A 1 1.30 -2.41 -0.37
CA MET A 1 -0.11 -2.74 -0.07
C MET A 1 -0.50 -1.83 1.10
N THR A 2 -1.23 -0.73 0.82
CA THR A 2 -1.78 0.18 1.85
C THR A 2 -2.41 -0.57 3.01
N LEU A 3 -2.41 0.00 4.22
CA LEU A 3 -3.11 -0.57 5.36
C LEU A 3 -4.57 -0.94 5.01
N LEU A 4 -5.25 -0.08 4.25
CA LEU A 4 -6.59 -0.36 3.72
C LEU A 4 -6.63 -1.57 2.78
N SER A 5 -5.64 -1.75 1.91
CA SER A 5 -5.55 -2.97 1.08
C SER A 5 -5.17 -4.23 1.86
N ARG A 6 -4.38 -4.14 2.94
CA ARG A 6 -4.14 -5.30 3.82
C ARG A 6 -5.42 -5.72 4.53
N VAL A 7 -6.20 -4.74 4.99
CA VAL A 7 -7.51 -5.02 5.58
C VAL A 7 -8.45 -5.62 4.53
N ARG A 8 -8.43 -5.11 3.29
CA ARG A 8 -9.23 -5.65 2.17
C ARG A 8 -8.83 -7.07 1.74
N ASP A 9 -7.54 -7.38 1.74
CA ASP A 9 -7.05 -8.70 1.34
C ASP A 9 -7.29 -9.73 2.45
N TRP A 10 -7.04 -9.36 3.72
CA TRP A 10 -7.48 -10.13 4.90
C TRP A 10 -8.99 -10.37 4.90
N TRP A 11 -9.78 -9.37 4.49
CA TRP A 11 -11.23 -9.46 4.36
C TRP A 11 -11.67 -10.51 3.34
N THR A 12 -10.96 -10.63 2.20
CA THR A 12 -11.27 -11.64 1.18
C THR A 12 -11.07 -13.06 1.71
N GLU A 13 -10.01 -13.28 2.49
CA GLU A 13 -9.76 -14.57 3.15
C GLU A 13 -10.80 -14.85 4.26
N PHE A 14 -11.14 -13.84 5.06
CA PHE A 14 -12.09 -13.95 6.17
C PHE A 14 -13.52 -14.32 5.71
N LEU A 15 -13.97 -13.82 4.56
CA LEU A 15 -15.29 -14.15 3.99
C LEU A 15 -15.47 -15.64 3.66
N THR A 16 -14.39 -16.32 3.30
CA THR A 16 -14.45 -17.74 2.89
C THR A 16 -14.62 -18.72 4.06
N GLY A 17 -14.40 -18.25 5.30
CA GLY A 17 -14.32 -19.12 6.49
C GLY A 17 -15.39 -18.90 7.56
N ARG A 18 -16.41 -18.04 7.34
CA ARG A 18 -17.37 -17.72 8.41
C ARG A 18 -18.30 -18.90 8.74
N SER A 19 -18.23 -19.36 9.98
CA SER A 19 -19.24 -20.20 10.62
C SER A 19 -20.50 -19.38 10.92
N ALA A 20 -21.68 -19.98 10.75
CA ALA A 20 -22.99 -19.32 10.87
C ALA A 20 -23.38 -18.87 12.30
N SER A 21 -22.49 -18.99 13.29
CA SER A 21 -22.79 -18.65 14.68
C SER A 21 -22.30 -17.24 15.02
N PRO A 22 -23.13 -16.40 15.67
CA PRO A 22 -22.71 -15.06 16.07
C PRO A 22 -21.59 -15.16 17.12
N ARG A 23 -20.49 -14.45 16.89
CA ARG A 23 -19.39 -14.35 17.86
C ARG A 23 -19.77 -13.36 18.95
N ALA A 24 -19.09 -13.41 20.08
CA ALA A 24 -19.27 -12.45 21.16
C ALA A 24 -18.07 -11.53 21.30
N VAL A 25 -18.32 -10.23 21.31
CA VAL A 25 -17.35 -9.17 21.57
C VAL A 25 -17.23 -8.99 23.08
N ILE A 26 -16.03 -9.19 23.59
CA ILE A 26 -15.72 -9.02 25.01
C ILE A 26 -14.86 -7.78 25.15
N ILE A 27 -15.41 -6.75 25.80
CA ILE A 27 -14.73 -5.49 26.08
C ILE A 27 -14.40 -5.45 27.56
N ASN A 28 -13.15 -5.12 27.88
CA ASN A 28 -12.73 -4.91 29.26
C ASN A 28 -11.68 -3.79 29.34
N LYS A 29 -11.16 -3.55 30.55
CA LYS A 29 -10.17 -2.49 30.78
C LYS A 29 -8.83 -2.71 30.07
N LEU A 30 -8.50 -3.95 29.69
CA LEU A 30 -7.23 -4.29 29.04
C LEU A 30 -7.32 -4.21 27.52
N GLY A 31 -8.46 -4.55 26.94
CA GLY A 31 -8.60 -4.60 25.50
C GLY A 31 -9.98 -5.05 25.03
N VAL A 32 -10.01 -5.45 23.76
CA VAL A 32 -11.15 -6.05 23.09
C VAL A 32 -10.77 -7.44 22.58
N SER A 33 -11.69 -8.39 22.69
CA SER A 33 -11.51 -9.77 22.25
C SER A 33 -12.77 -10.30 21.58
N LEU A 34 -12.61 -11.30 20.72
CA LEU A 34 -13.71 -12.06 20.11
C LEU A 34 -13.70 -13.50 20.64
N ALA A 35 -14.83 -13.95 21.16
CA ALA A 35 -15.09 -15.33 21.53
C ALA A 35 -15.98 -16.01 20.47
N SER A 36 -15.71 -17.29 20.21
CA SER A 36 -16.37 -18.05 19.14
C SER A 36 -17.88 -18.21 19.33
N CYS A 37 -18.37 -18.13 20.57
CA CYS A 37 -19.80 -18.13 20.88
C CYS A 37 -20.08 -17.36 22.18
N PRO A 38 -21.32 -16.85 22.38
CA PRO A 38 -21.71 -16.17 23.60
C PRO A 38 -21.58 -17.08 24.82
N GLY A 39 -20.90 -16.60 25.86
CA GLY A 39 -20.65 -17.36 27.10
C GLY A 39 -19.39 -18.23 27.09
N SER A 40 -18.70 -18.38 25.94
CA SER A 40 -17.39 -19.03 25.92
C SER A 40 -16.31 -18.15 26.55
N THR A 41 -15.41 -18.77 27.30
CA THR A 41 -14.17 -18.13 27.79
C THR A 41 -13.02 -18.23 26.79
N GLU A 42 -13.17 -19.01 25.72
CA GLU A 42 -12.14 -19.21 24.71
C GLU A 42 -12.15 -18.05 23.71
N THR A 43 -11.11 -17.21 23.80
CA THR A 43 -10.91 -16.07 22.91
C THR A 43 -10.12 -16.49 21.69
N GLN A 44 -10.69 -16.29 20.50
CA GLN A 44 -10.03 -16.60 19.23
C GLN A 44 -9.06 -15.51 18.81
N HIS A 45 -9.44 -14.25 19.04
CA HIS A 45 -8.68 -13.07 18.65
C HIS A 45 -8.79 -12.01 19.73
N SER A 46 -7.69 -11.31 20.03
CA SER A 46 -7.66 -10.23 21.01
C SER A 46 -6.61 -9.17 20.67
N ILE A 47 -6.85 -7.95 21.14
CA ILE A 47 -5.89 -6.85 21.08
C ILE A 47 -6.04 -5.99 22.34
N ARG A 48 -4.91 -5.61 22.95
CA ARG A 48 -4.93 -4.69 24.10
C ARG A 48 -5.10 -3.26 23.64
N TRP A 49 -5.75 -2.41 24.44
CA TRP A 49 -5.99 -1.01 24.08
C TRP A 49 -4.71 -0.23 23.79
N ASN A 50 -3.62 -0.52 24.51
CA ASN A 50 -2.32 0.10 24.29
C ASN A 50 -1.54 -0.45 23.08
N GLU A 51 -2.02 -1.54 22.47
CA GLU A 51 -1.47 -2.11 21.25
C GLU A 51 -2.21 -1.62 20.01
N VAL A 52 -3.38 -0.96 20.16
CA VAL A 52 -4.17 -0.44 19.05
C VAL A 52 -3.46 0.77 18.43
N GLY A 53 -2.94 0.61 17.22
CA GLY A 53 -2.35 1.70 16.44
C GLY A 53 -3.40 2.49 15.66
N ALA A 54 -4.40 1.80 15.11
CA ALA A 54 -5.50 2.42 14.38
C ALA A 54 -6.79 1.58 14.44
N VAL A 55 -7.93 2.23 14.25
CA VAL A 55 -9.25 1.61 14.13
C VAL A 55 -9.94 2.14 12.88
N PHE A 56 -10.50 1.24 12.08
CA PHE A 56 -11.27 1.60 10.89
C PHE A 56 -12.66 1.00 10.97
N ALA A 57 -13.65 1.77 10.53
CA ALA A 57 -14.96 1.25 10.20
C ALA A 57 -15.12 1.17 8.68
N TYR A 58 -15.85 0.16 8.23
CA TYR A 58 -16.15 -0.03 6.83
C TYR A 58 -17.48 -0.72 6.62
N LYS A 59 -18.02 -0.55 5.43
CA LYS A 59 -19.24 -1.22 5.01
C LYS A 59 -18.92 -2.39 4.09
N GLN A 60 -19.43 -3.56 4.45
CA GLN A 60 -19.37 -4.79 3.68
C GLN A 60 -20.68 -4.95 2.91
N ASP A 61 -20.58 -5.08 1.59
CA ASP A 61 -21.74 -5.37 0.73
C ASP A 61 -22.06 -6.88 0.81
N CYS A 62 -23.23 -7.23 1.36
CA CYS A 62 -23.76 -8.58 1.46
C CYS A 62 -24.94 -8.79 0.50
N ALA A 63 -24.77 -8.39 -0.77
CA ALA A 63 -25.68 -8.57 -1.91
C ALA A 63 -27.03 -7.85 -1.80
N THR A 64 -27.79 -8.11 -0.75
CA THR A 64 -29.12 -7.50 -0.49
C THR A 64 -29.15 -6.65 0.78
N VAL A 65 -28.14 -6.79 1.64
CA VAL A 65 -27.97 -6.00 2.87
C VAL A 65 -26.54 -5.49 2.95
N ASP A 66 -26.35 -4.31 3.52
CA ASP A 66 -25.03 -3.79 3.87
C ASP A 66 -24.75 -4.16 5.34
N GLN A 67 -23.53 -4.59 5.64
CA GLN A 67 -23.07 -4.87 7.00
C GLN A 67 -21.94 -3.94 7.42
N ILE A 68 -22.07 -3.24 8.55
CA ILE A 68 -20.99 -2.40 9.06
C ILE A 68 -20.03 -3.24 9.92
N CYS A 69 -18.75 -3.05 9.66
CA CYS A 69 -17.65 -3.72 10.32
C CYS A 69 -16.67 -2.72 10.93
N ILE A 70 -16.00 -3.11 12.01
CA ILE A 70 -14.91 -2.39 12.65
C ILE A 70 -13.69 -3.31 12.72
N THR A 71 -12.54 -2.80 12.31
CA THR A 71 -11.27 -3.52 12.39
C THR A 71 -10.28 -2.79 13.29
N PHE A 72 -9.51 -3.57 14.03
CA PHE A 72 -8.43 -3.10 14.88
C PHE A 72 -7.09 -3.48 14.27
N VAL A 73 -6.24 -2.47 14.14
CA VAL A 73 -4.88 -2.60 13.64
C VAL A 73 -3.92 -2.33 14.78
N ASP A 74 -2.97 -3.22 14.99
CA ASP A 74 -1.95 -3.02 16.01
C ASP A 74 -0.91 -1.95 15.62
N LEU A 75 -0.01 -1.63 16.55
CA LEU A 75 1.12 -0.72 16.31
C LEU A 75 2.05 -1.17 15.16
N GLY A 76 2.07 -2.47 14.84
CA GLY A 76 2.83 -3.04 13.73
C GLY A 76 2.12 -2.95 12.37
N GLY A 77 0.88 -2.46 12.33
CA GLY A 77 0.09 -2.38 11.10
C GLY A 77 -0.58 -3.69 10.72
N GLU A 78 -0.67 -4.67 11.62
CA GLU A 78 -1.38 -5.94 11.42
C GLU A 78 -2.83 -5.84 11.88
N VAL A 79 -3.75 -6.40 11.10
CA VAL A 79 -5.15 -6.56 11.52
C VAL A 79 -5.20 -7.67 12.57
N ARG A 80 -5.62 -7.32 13.79
CA ARG A 80 -5.74 -8.27 14.91
C ARG A 80 -7.15 -8.76 15.14
N LEU A 81 -8.12 -7.91 14.84
CA LEU A 81 -9.52 -8.15 15.19
C LEU A 81 -10.42 -7.46 14.17
N ALA A 82 -11.47 -8.15 13.71
CA ALA A 82 -12.56 -7.50 13.00
C ALA A 82 -13.91 -7.99 13.53
N VAL A 83 -14.77 -7.02 13.81
CA VAL A 83 -16.07 -7.16 14.44
C VAL A 83 -17.13 -6.63 13.49
N SER A 84 -18.22 -7.35 13.28
CA SER A 84 -19.37 -6.89 12.48
C SER A 84 -20.57 -6.57 13.36
N GLU A 85 -21.54 -5.85 12.82
CA GLU A 85 -22.81 -5.54 13.51
C GLU A 85 -23.59 -6.77 13.99
N ASP A 86 -23.41 -7.93 13.34
CA ASP A 86 -24.01 -9.20 13.77
C ASP A 86 -23.33 -9.83 15.00
N ASP A 87 -22.12 -9.39 15.37
CA ASP A 87 -21.44 -9.95 16.53
C ASP A 87 -22.09 -9.42 17.83
N ALA A 88 -22.40 -10.32 18.75
CA ALA A 88 -23.02 -9.97 20.02
C ALA A 88 -22.09 -9.04 20.83
N GLY A 89 -22.56 -7.83 21.16
CA GLY A 89 -21.76 -6.81 21.83
C GLY A 89 -21.15 -5.75 20.90
N TYR A 90 -21.40 -5.80 19.58
CA TYR A 90 -20.95 -4.78 18.64
C TYR A 90 -21.41 -3.37 19.02
N GLN A 91 -22.68 -3.17 19.38
CA GLN A 91 -23.19 -1.85 19.77
C GLN A 91 -22.45 -1.30 21.00
N GLN A 92 -22.20 -2.14 22.00
CA GLN A 92 -21.42 -1.77 23.18
C GLN A 92 -20.00 -1.34 22.79
N LEU A 93 -19.36 -2.04 21.83
CA LEU A 93 -18.04 -1.69 21.31
C LEU A 93 -18.03 -0.29 20.69
N VAL A 94 -19.00 -0.01 19.81
CA VAL A 94 -19.15 1.27 19.14
C VAL A 94 -19.28 2.43 20.13
N GLU A 95 -20.08 2.22 21.19
CA GLU A 95 -20.29 3.23 22.24
C GLU A 95 -19.08 3.40 23.18
N ASP A 96 -18.33 2.34 23.44
CA ASP A 96 -17.18 2.35 24.36
C ASP A 96 -15.86 2.75 23.70
N LEU A 97 -15.75 2.69 22.36
CA LEU A 97 -14.53 3.00 21.63
C LEU A 97 -13.91 4.36 22.02
N PRO A 98 -14.67 5.49 22.04
CA PRO A 98 -14.12 6.79 22.46
C PRO A 98 -13.69 6.86 23.93
N ARG A 99 -14.22 5.98 24.79
CA ARG A 99 -13.84 5.90 26.21
C ARG A 99 -12.48 5.24 26.39
N HIS A 100 -12.16 4.26 25.55
CA HIS A 100 -10.90 3.52 25.60
C HIS A 100 -9.79 4.12 24.74
N LEU A 101 -10.16 4.83 23.67
CA LEU A 101 -9.23 5.41 22.69
C LEU A 101 -9.52 6.92 22.55
N PRO A 102 -8.89 7.78 23.39
CA PRO A 102 -9.10 9.22 23.34
C PRO A 102 -8.73 9.81 21.97
N GLY A 103 -9.68 10.48 21.32
CA GLY A 103 -9.54 10.99 19.95
C GLY A 103 -10.15 10.09 18.88
N CYS A 104 -10.74 8.95 19.27
CA CYS A 104 -11.60 8.17 18.39
C CYS A 104 -12.89 8.95 18.07
N LEU A 105 -13.31 8.95 16.80
CA LEU A 105 -14.55 9.59 16.37
C LEU A 105 -15.76 8.97 17.09
N ALA A 106 -16.70 9.81 17.51
CA ALA A 106 -17.93 9.32 18.13
C ALA A 106 -18.85 8.69 17.06
N PRO A 107 -19.73 7.74 17.43
CA PRO A 107 -20.61 7.06 16.49
C PRO A 107 -21.42 8.00 15.60
N ALA A 108 -21.91 9.11 16.15
CA ALA A 108 -22.66 10.12 15.41
C ALA A 108 -21.85 10.81 14.30
N ASP A 109 -20.52 10.85 14.41
CA ASP A 109 -19.63 11.58 13.51
C ASP A 109 -19.16 10.73 12.33
N TRP A 110 -19.04 9.41 12.50
CA TRP A 110 -18.49 8.52 11.47
C TRP A 110 -19.53 7.62 10.79
N PHE A 111 -20.67 7.32 11.43
CA PHE A 111 -21.59 6.31 10.92
C PHE A 111 -22.10 6.64 9.50
N GLN A 112 -22.48 7.90 9.25
CA GLN A 112 -22.94 8.31 7.92
C GLN A 112 -21.83 8.23 6.86
N LEU A 113 -20.57 8.49 7.23
CA LEU A 113 -19.42 8.40 6.33
C LEU A 113 -19.17 6.96 5.86
N VAL A 114 -19.50 5.97 6.70
CA VAL A 114 -19.37 4.56 6.38
C VAL A 114 -20.61 4.03 5.65
N ALA A 115 -21.80 4.42 6.11
CA ALA A 115 -23.07 3.89 5.61
C ALA A 115 -23.37 4.32 4.16
N PHE A 116 -22.90 5.49 3.72
CA PHE A 116 -23.25 6.08 2.43
C PHE A 116 -22.02 6.39 1.55
N PRO A 117 -22.12 6.21 0.22
CA PRO A 117 -23.29 5.78 -0.56
C PRO A 117 -23.65 4.30 -0.39
N ALA A 118 -24.90 3.93 -0.73
CA ALA A 118 -25.39 2.55 -0.67
C ALA A 118 -24.62 1.63 -1.64
N PHE A 119 -24.40 0.36 -1.27
CA PHE A 119 -23.72 -0.65 -2.12
C PHE A 119 -22.29 -0.30 -2.56
N GLU A 120 -21.60 0.54 -1.80
CA GLU A 120 -20.18 0.86 -1.99
C GLU A 120 -19.42 0.69 -0.68
N THR A 121 -18.27 0.04 -0.74
CA THR A 121 -17.39 -0.11 0.43
C THR A 121 -16.72 1.21 0.76
N ASN A 122 -17.13 1.82 1.87
CA ASN A 122 -16.54 3.06 2.37
C ASN A 122 -15.69 2.79 3.60
N TRP A 123 -14.39 3.09 3.52
CA TRP A 123 -13.47 2.99 4.65
C TRP A 123 -13.37 4.33 5.37
N THR A 124 -13.62 4.33 6.67
CA THR A 124 -13.48 5.51 7.53
C THR A 124 -12.53 5.20 8.67
N GLU A 125 -11.48 6.01 8.82
CA GLU A 125 -10.59 5.93 9.97
C GLU A 125 -11.29 6.53 11.19
N LEU A 126 -11.49 5.71 12.23
CA LEU A 126 -12.12 6.15 13.48
C LEU A 126 -11.10 6.70 14.46
N TYR A 127 -9.93 6.08 14.52
CA TYR A 127 -8.90 6.40 15.49
C TYR A 127 -7.52 6.11 14.94
N ARG A 128 -6.57 6.95 15.36
CA ARG A 128 -5.14 6.76 15.17
C ARG A 128 -4.40 7.43 16.31
N ILE A 129 -3.42 6.73 16.91
CA ILE A 129 -2.58 7.34 17.95
C ILE A 129 -1.84 8.56 17.35
N PRO A 130 -2.02 9.78 17.91
CA PRO A 130 -1.26 10.95 17.50
C PRO A 130 0.17 10.85 18.04
N PHE A 131 1.16 11.16 17.20
CA PHE A 131 2.57 10.99 17.55
C PHE A 131 3.02 12.06 18.55
N VAL A 132 3.46 11.68 19.76
CA VAL A 132 3.95 12.64 20.77
C VAL A 132 5.42 12.95 20.52
N SER A 133 5.70 14.19 20.11
CA SER A 133 7.05 14.76 20.03
C SER A 133 7.63 14.98 21.44
N SER A 134 8.87 14.52 21.68
CA SER A 134 9.60 14.69 22.95
C SER A 134 9.95 16.18 23.20
N PRO A 135 10.06 16.65 24.47
CA PRO A 135 10.27 18.06 24.80
C PRO A 135 11.72 18.58 24.67
N ASP A 136 12.70 17.71 24.42
CA ASP A 136 14.08 18.13 24.22
C ASP A 136 14.31 18.54 22.75
N GLY A 137 14.28 19.85 22.49
CA GLY A 137 14.33 20.51 21.18
C GLY A 137 15.60 20.30 20.34
N ALA A 138 16.05 19.06 20.17
CA ALA A 138 16.95 18.69 19.10
C ALA A 138 16.14 18.60 17.79
N VAL A 139 16.31 19.59 16.92
CA VAL A 139 15.77 19.54 15.55
C VAL A 139 16.56 18.48 14.76
N VAL A 140 16.18 17.23 14.93
CA VAL A 140 16.45 16.18 13.94
C VAL A 140 15.12 15.93 13.26
N SER A 141 14.97 16.44 12.04
CA SER A 141 13.75 16.38 11.23
C SER A 141 13.23 14.93 11.09
N SER A 142 12.26 14.56 11.92
CA SER A 142 11.66 13.22 12.03
C SER A 142 10.40 13.01 11.17
N LEU A 143 9.98 14.05 10.42
CA LEU A 143 9.04 13.93 9.28
C LEU A 143 9.55 12.95 8.20
N GLY A 144 10.86 12.71 8.14
CA GLY A 144 11.46 11.70 7.26
C GLY A 144 11.25 10.25 7.73
N ARG A 145 11.46 9.96 9.02
CA ARG A 145 11.64 8.55 9.47
C ARG A 145 10.35 7.73 9.65
N MET A 146 9.17 8.33 9.78
CA MET A 146 7.90 7.58 9.93
C MET A 146 7.09 7.42 8.66
N ALA A 147 7.16 8.39 7.74
CA ALA A 147 6.80 8.16 6.35
C ALA A 147 7.66 7.02 5.78
N ASP A 148 8.94 6.97 6.16
CA ASP A 148 9.83 5.87 5.79
C ASP A 148 9.43 4.52 6.41
N SER A 149 8.87 4.42 7.63
CA SER A 149 8.57 3.11 8.25
C SER A 149 7.26 2.47 7.76
N VAL A 150 6.22 3.27 7.50
CA VAL A 150 4.96 2.79 6.90
C VAL A 150 5.21 2.46 5.43
N VAL A 151 5.97 3.30 4.71
CA VAL A 151 6.38 2.99 3.35
C VAL A 151 7.31 1.78 3.32
N LEU A 152 8.23 1.60 4.27
CA LEU A 152 9.05 0.39 4.37
C LEU A 152 8.22 -0.88 4.58
N ALA A 153 7.20 -0.86 5.44
CA ALA A 153 6.37 -2.04 5.71
C ALA A 153 5.45 -2.38 4.52
N GLU A 154 4.85 -1.37 3.88
CA GLU A 154 4.06 -1.55 2.65
C GLU A 154 4.91 -2.08 1.49
N LEU A 155 6.16 -1.63 1.42
CA LEU A 155 7.15 -2.11 0.47
C LEU A 155 7.62 -3.50 0.84
N GLN A 156 7.94 -3.82 2.10
CA GLN A 156 8.34 -5.17 2.52
C GLN A 156 7.28 -6.22 2.16
N LEU A 157 5.98 -5.92 2.34
CA LEU A 157 4.89 -6.82 1.94
C LEU A 157 4.69 -6.88 0.41
N LEU A 158 4.89 -5.76 -0.29
CA LEU A 158 5.00 -5.74 -1.75
C LEU A 158 6.20 -6.60 -2.18
N THR A 159 7.32 -6.59 -1.45
CA THR A 159 8.54 -7.37 -1.73
C THR A 159 8.27 -8.86 -1.61
N SER A 160 7.55 -9.29 -0.58
CA SER A 160 7.22 -10.70 -0.36
C SER A 160 6.36 -11.24 -1.50
N HIS A 161 5.41 -10.44 -2.00
CA HIS A 161 4.62 -10.79 -3.17
C HIS A 161 5.41 -10.67 -4.47
N LEU A 162 6.20 -9.61 -4.67
CA LEU A 162 6.98 -9.36 -5.87
C LEU A 162 8.14 -10.34 -6.03
N ARG A 163 8.82 -10.77 -4.96
CA ARG A 163 9.85 -11.82 -5.04
C ARG A 163 9.30 -13.14 -5.56
N ASN A 164 8.03 -13.42 -5.27
CA ASN A 164 7.36 -14.65 -5.72
C ASN A 164 6.58 -14.46 -7.03
N ALA A 165 6.16 -13.24 -7.37
CA ALA A 165 5.29 -12.93 -8.51
C ALA A 165 6.00 -12.26 -9.69
N ILE A 166 7.12 -11.57 -9.49
CA ILE A 166 7.91 -11.02 -10.60
C ILE A 166 8.65 -12.18 -11.26
N PRO A 167 8.38 -12.48 -12.53
CA PRO A 167 9.15 -13.45 -13.27
C PRO A 167 10.52 -12.84 -13.55
N ILE A 168 11.52 -13.17 -12.73
CA ILE A 168 12.91 -12.90 -13.06
C ILE A 168 13.19 -13.51 -14.44
N GLY A 169 13.81 -12.73 -15.33
CA GLY A 169 13.98 -13.09 -16.73
C GLY A 169 12.93 -12.53 -17.68
N LEU A 170 11.97 -11.73 -17.21
CA LEU A 170 11.12 -10.91 -18.08
C LEU A 170 11.99 -10.00 -18.96
N LYS A 171 11.61 -9.89 -20.22
CA LYS A 171 12.31 -9.11 -21.24
C LYS A 171 11.34 -8.14 -21.91
N GLY A 172 11.80 -6.93 -22.20
CA GLY A 172 11.00 -5.97 -22.94
C GLY A 172 11.67 -4.62 -23.12
N SER A 173 10.95 -3.71 -23.76
CA SER A 173 11.31 -2.30 -23.84
C SER A 173 10.57 -1.49 -22.79
N LEU A 174 11.21 -0.41 -22.34
CA LEU A 174 10.72 0.40 -21.23
C LEU A 174 9.85 1.55 -21.74
N ARG A 175 8.72 1.76 -21.08
CA ARG A 175 7.81 2.88 -21.30
C ARG A 175 7.41 3.53 -19.98
N PHE A 176 7.37 4.86 -19.93
CA PHE A 176 7.07 5.65 -18.74
C PHE A 176 5.99 6.69 -19.07
N TRP A 177 4.79 6.54 -18.53
CA TRP A 177 3.63 7.41 -18.84
C TRP A 177 3.43 7.65 -20.34
N GLY A 178 3.53 6.58 -21.12
CA GLY A 178 3.39 6.59 -22.58
C GLY A 178 4.68 6.93 -23.35
N GLU A 179 5.71 7.50 -22.71
CA GLU A 179 6.98 7.84 -23.35
C GLU A 179 7.93 6.64 -23.38
N TRP A 180 8.49 6.35 -24.55
CA TRP A 180 9.42 5.22 -24.71
C TRP A 180 10.85 5.63 -24.34
N PHE A 181 11.57 4.74 -23.66
CA PHE A 181 13.01 4.92 -23.51
C PHE A 181 13.73 4.49 -24.80
N GLY A 182 14.02 5.48 -25.65
CA GLY A 182 14.55 5.25 -26.99
C GLY A 182 13.44 4.93 -27.98
N ARG A 183 13.76 4.15 -29.02
CA ARG A 183 12.74 3.72 -29.99
C ARG A 183 11.95 2.53 -29.41
N PRO A 184 10.63 2.46 -29.66
CA PRO A 184 9.84 1.30 -29.27
C PRO A 184 10.47 0.00 -29.77
N HIS A 185 10.66 -0.97 -28.88
CA HIS A 185 11.21 -2.30 -29.19
C HIS A 185 12.67 -2.34 -29.69
N ASP A 186 13.42 -1.26 -29.58
CA ASP A 186 14.79 -1.17 -30.11
C ASP A 186 15.82 -1.76 -29.15
N LYS A 187 15.70 -1.46 -27.86
CA LYS A 187 16.50 -2.08 -26.81
C LYS A 187 15.63 -2.96 -25.91
N VAL A 188 16.09 -4.19 -25.71
CA VAL A 188 15.47 -5.18 -24.83
C VAL A 188 16.26 -5.24 -23.53
N TYR A 189 15.56 -5.08 -22.43
CA TYR A 189 16.09 -5.13 -21.08
C TYR A 189 15.63 -6.41 -20.40
N THR A 190 16.54 -7.13 -19.75
CA THR A 190 16.18 -8.31 -18.96
C THR A 190 16.12 -7.94 -17.49
N LEU A 191 14.97 -8.13 -16.86
CA LEU A 191 14.83 -7.93 -15.42
C LEU A 191 15.53 -9.06 -14.66
N VAL A 192 16.62 -8.74 -13.95
CA VAL A 192 17.47 -9.74 -13.27
C VAL A 192 17.24 -9.80 -11.77
N SER A 193 16.85 -8.69 -11.14
CA SER A 193 16.57 -8.66 -9.71
C SER A 193 15.51 -7.61 -9.38
N CYS A 194 14.83 -7.82 -8.27
CA CYS A 194 13.88 -6.90 -7.68
C CYS A 194 14.18 -6.79 -6.18
N GLU A 195 14.42 -5.57 -5.74
CA GLU A 195 14.83 -5.23 -4.39
C GLU A 195 14.00 -4.06 -3.91
N ILE A 196 14.04 -3.84 -2.60
CA ILE A 196 13.44 -2.66 -2.00
C ILE A 196 14.50 -1.92 -1.25
N GLU A 197 14.62 -0.64 -1.59
CA GLU A 197 15.60 0.26 -1.02
C GLU A 197 14.85 1.46 -0.45
N GLN A 198 14.89 1.59 0.88
CA GLN A 198 14.17 2.63 1.63
C GLN A 198 12.67 2.63 1.29
N THR A 199 12.26 3.59 0.45
CA THR A 199 10.88 3.87 0.06
C THR A 199 10.60 3.60 -1.42
N ALA A 200 11.52 2.92 -2.11
CA ALA A 200 11.40 2.58 -3.53
C ALA A 200 11.40 1.07 -3.78
N LEU A 201 10.56 0.66 -4.72
CA LEU A 201 10.74 -0.59 -5.45
C LEU A 201 11.88 -0.40 -6.46
N ARG A 202 12.92 -1.22 -6.36
CA ARG A 202 14.12 -1.14 -7.19
C ARG A 202 14.23 -2.37 -8.08
N LEU A 203 14.16 -2.17 -9.38
CA LEU A 203 14.34 -3.20 -10.39
C LEU A 203 15.73 -3.08 -10.99
N LEU A 204 16.46 -4.19 -11.05
CA LEU A 204 17.80 -4.26 -11.62
C LEU A 204 17.75 -5.01 -12.94
N PHE A 205 18.48 -4.48 -13.93
CA PHE A 205 18.53 -5.04 -15.28
C PHE A 205 19.92 -5.60 -15.61
N ASP A 206 19.99 -6.40 -16.67
CA ASP A 206 21.14 -7.22 -17.05
C ASP A 206 22.42 -6.45 -17.42
N GLN A 207 22.34 -5.15 -17.73
CA GLN A 207 23.53 -4.32 -17.99
C GLN A 207 23.82 -3.34 -16.84
N GLY A 208 23.30 -3.62 -15.66
CA GLY A 208 23.52 -2.82 -14.45
C GLY A 208 22.64 -1.57 -14.37
N GLU A 209 21.67 -1.40 -15.27
CA GLU A 209 20.68 -0.34 -15.15
C GLU A 209 19.74 -0.60 -13.97
N THR A 210 19.18 0.49 -13.45
CA THR A 210 18.33 0.49 -12.28
C THR A 210 17.06 1.28 -12.56
N LEU A 211 15.90 0.71 -12.25
CA LEU A 211 14.65 1.44 -12.16
C LEU A 211 14.19 1.53 -10.70
N SER A 212 14.01 2.74 -10.20
CA SER A 212 13.48 3.01 -8.86
C SER A 212 12.07 3.60 -8.97
N ILE A 213 11.10 3.02 -8.27
CA ILE A 213 9.68 3.41 -8.31
C ILE A 213 9.18 3.68 -6.89
N TRP A 214 8.72 4.91 -6.63
CA TRP A 214 8.20 5.33 -5.33
C TRP A 214 6.68 5.36 -5.33
N SER A 215 6.08 4.81 -4.27
CA SER A 215 4.63 4.66 -4.10
C SER A 215 3.94 3.97 -5.31
N PRO A 216 4.42 2.79 -5.77
CA PRO A 216 3.82 2.09 -6.89
C PRO A 216 2.38 1.62 -6.57
N LYS A 217 1.49 1.69 -7.55
CA LYS A 217 0.08 1.27 -7.48
C LYS A 217 -0.33 0.51 -8.74
N GLY A 218 -1.30 -0.40 -8.60
CA GLY A 218 -1.90 -1.12 -9.73
C GLY A 218 -0.89 -1.97 -10.51
N LEU A 219 -0.11 -2.79 -9.80
CA LEU A 219 0.76 -3.78 -10.41
C LEU A 219 -0.07 -4.77 -11.25
N THR A 220 0.33 -4.99 -12.50
CA THR A 220 -0.20 -6.04 -13.38
C THR A 220 0.98 -6.81 -13.96
N ILE A 221 0.92 -8.14 -13.91
CA ILE A 221 1.92 -9.03 -14.51
C ILE A 221 1.17 -10.06 -15.35
N ASP A 222 1.53 -10.16 -16.61
CA ASP A 222 1.07 -11.22 -17.52
C ASP A 222 2.25 -11.77 -18.35
N ARG A 223 1.97 -12.58 -19.38
CA ARG A 223 3.02 -13.22 -20.20
C ARG A 223 3.82 -12.22 -21.06
N SER A 224 3.22 -11.11 -21.46
CA SER A 224 3.81 -10.09 -22.34
C SER A 224 4.22 -8.82 -21.62
N THR A 225 3.71 -8.58 -20.42
CA THR A 225 3.75 -7.25 -19.84
C THR A 225 3.92 -7.28 -18.33
N PHE A 226 4.87 -6.47 -17.86
CA PHE A 226 4.96 -6.06 -16.47
C PHE A 226 4.65 -4.56 -16.39
N ARG A 227 3.65 -4.20 -15.59
CA ARG A 227 3.09 -2.85 -15.57
C ARG A 227 2.83 -2.37 -14.14
N ILE A 228 3.14 -1.10 -13.91
CA ILE A 228 2.75 -0.32 -12.74
C ILE A 228 1.83 0.79 -13.22
N ALA A 229 0.54 0.71 -12.90
CA ALA A 229 -0.46 1.65 -13.38
C ALA A 229 -0.18 3.08 -12.92
N ASP A 230 0.26 3.29 -11.67
CA ASP A 230 0.54 4.62 -11.14
C ASP A 230 1.71 4.62 -10.14
N ALA A 231 2.41 5.75 -10.03
CA ALA A 231 3.50 5.98 -9.09
C ALA A 231 3.68 7.47 -8.80
N ARG A 232 4.19 7.80 -7.61
CA ARG A 232 4.50 9.19 -7.25
C ARG A 232 5.79 9.67 -7.95
N ARG A 233 6.77 8.78 -8.09
CA ARG A 233 8.05 9.05 -8.74
C ARG A 233 8.56 7.79 -9.40
N VAL A 234 9.18 7.94 -10.56
CA VAL A 234 9.93 6.88 -11.25
C VAL A 234 11.27 7.47 -11.67
N ARG A 235 12.35 6.74 -11.41
CA ARG A 235 13.71 7.13 -11.80
C ARG A 235 14.39 5.97 -12.50
N TRP A 236 14.74 6.19 -13.75
CA TRP A 236 15.50 5.26 -14.56
C TRP A 236 16.96 5.70 -14.60
N GLU A 237 17.89 4.82 -14.26
CA GLU A 237 19.33 5.10 -14.22
C GLU A 237 20.10 4.08 -15.08
N TRP A 238 21.01 4.58 -15.92
CA TRP A 238 21.78 3.74 -16.85
C TRP A 238 23.18 4.29 -17.10
N PHE A 239 24.07 3.45 -17.61
CA PHE A 239 25.44 3.84 -17.98
C PHE A 239 25.56 4.13 -19.48
N ALA A 240 26.42 5.08 -19.86
CA ALA A 240 26.79 5.28 -21.27
C ALA A 240 27.40 4.00 -21.87
N GLN A 241 27.01 3.66 -23.10
CA GLN A 241 27.55 2.50 -23.81
C GLN A 241 29.06 2.63 -24.02
N GLY A 242 29.78 1.54 -23.78
CA GLY A 242 31.22 1.43 -24.05
C GLY A 242 32.14 2.14 -23.06
N GLN A 243 31.61 2.67 -21.95
CA GLN A 243 32.42 3.31 -20.91
C GLN A 243 32.49 2.46 -19.64
N ALA A 244 33.53 2.68 -18.83
CA ALA A 244 33.64 2.03 -17.52
C ALA A 244 32.46 2.45 -16.63
N THR A 245 31.92 1.49 -15.88
CA THR A 245 30.84 1.71 -14.91
C THR A 245 31.35 2.52 -13.73
N ASN A 246 31.27 3.84 -13.84
CA ASN A 246 31.66 4.76 -12.78
C ASN A 246 30.61 5.87 -12.63
N ARG A 247 30.69 6.66 -11.55
CA ARG A 247 29.69 7.71 -11.27
C ARG A 247 29.59 8.82 -12.33
N GLN A 248 30.63 9.01 -13.14
CA GLN A 248 30.65 10.06 -14.18
C GLN A 248 29.88 9.63 -15.43
N THR A 249 29.61 8.33 -15.59
CA THR A 249 28.92 7.76 -16.76
C THR A 249 27.49 7.36 -16.45
N LEU A 250 27.00 7.71 -15.25
CA LEU A 250 25.65 7.42 -14.78
C LEU A 250 24.68 8.53 -15.19
N TYR A 251 23.72 8.17 -16.03
CA TYR A 251 22.65 9.03 -16.49
C TYR A 251 21.33 8.63 -15.87
N PHE A 252 20.41 9.59 -15.78
CA PHE A 252 19.06 9.33 -15.30
C PHE A 252 17.98 10.07 -16.06
N MET A 253 16.79 9.49 -16.03
CA MET A 253 15.51 10.14 -16.32
C MET A 253 14.64 9.99 -15.09
N GLU A 254 14.10 11.10 -14.63
CA GLU A 254 13.28 11.15 -13.43
C GLU A 254 11.96 11.81 -13.73
N PHE A 255 10.90 11.14 -13.33
CA PHE A 255 9.52 11.55 -13.50
C PHE A 255 8.86 11.68 -12.14
N ILE A 256 8.20 12.80 -11.87
CA ILE A 256 7.51 13.08 -10.61
C ILE A 256 6.07 13.45 -10.94
N ARG A 257 5.12 12.74 -10.33
CA ARG A 257 3.68 13.01 -10.46
C ARG A 257 3.18 13.86 -9.30
N SER A 258 2.48 14.95 -9.63
CA SER A 258 1.78 15.82 -8.69
C SER A 258 0.36 16.08 -9.19
N GLY A 259 -0.59 15.24 -8.74
CA GLY A 259 -1.95 15.22 -9.27
C GLY A 259 -1.99 14.69 -10.72
N GLU A 260 -2.50 15.51 -11.63
CA GLU A 260 -2.57 15.20 -13.08
C GLU A 260 -1.32 15.61 -13.85
N ILE A 261 -0.39 16.33 -13.22
CA ILE A 261 0.82 16.83 -13.86
C ILE A 261 1.98 15.87 -13.59
N ILE A 262 2.75 15.57 -14.64
CA ILE A 262 4.00 14.82 -14.54
C ILE A 262 5.12 15.70 -15.04
N THR A 263 6.14 15.90 -14.21
CA THR A 263 7.37 16.61 -14.58
C THR A 263 8.49 15.62 -14.82
N ALA A 264 9.23 15.79 -15.91
CA ALA A 264 10.41 15.00 -16.22
C ALA A 264 11.69 15.83 -16.08
N SER A 265 12.77 15.20 -15.65
CA SER A 265 14.11 15.78 -15.57
C SER A 265 15.17 14.74 -15.93
N THR A 266 16.33 15.20 -16.41
CA THR A 266 17.45 14.33 -16.78
C THR A 266 18.78 15.07 -16.58
N ASN A 267 19.88 14.34 -16.41
CA ASN A 267 21.24 14.87 -16.48
C ASN A 267 21.96 14.55 -17.80
N VAL A 268 21.24 14.06 -18.80
CA VAL A 268 21.82 13.84 -20.12
C VAL A 268 22.18 15.17 -20.76
N ASP A 269 23.41 15.29 -21.25
CA ASP A 269 24.00 16.54 -21.75
C ASP A 269 24.35 16.51 -23.24
N TRP A 270 24.29 15.35 -23.91
CA TRP A 270 24.52 15.25 -25.37
C TRP A 270 23.27 15.40 -26.24
N TYR A 271 22.08 15.49 -25.64
CA TYR A 271 20.84 15.85 -26.34
C TYR A 271 19.79 16.38 -25.38
N GLU A 272 18.79 17.07 -25.92
CA GLU A 272 17.66 17.60 -25.16
C GLU A 272 16.42 16.71 -25.39
N PRO A 273 16.07 15.79 -24.46
CA PRO A 273 14.90 14.95 -24.60
C PRO A 273 13.61 15.76 -24.56
N LYS A 274 12.69 15.45 -25.47
CA LYS A 274 11.31 15.95 -25.42
C LYS A 274 10.43 14.84 -24.88
N PHE A 275 9.78 15.10 -23.75
CA PHE A 275 8.91 14.13 -23.09
C PHE A 275 7.44 14.41 -23.46
N HIS A 276 6.77 13.43 -24.06
CA HIS A 276 5.35 13.46 -24.38
C HIS A 276 4.57 12.60 -23.38
N LEU A 277 4.49 13.08 -22.14
CA LEU A 277 3.92 12.33 -21.02
C LEU A 277 2.39 12.43 -20.99
N ASN A 278 1.75 11.31 -20.65
CA ASN A 278 0.31 11.24 -20.44
C ASN A 278 -0.01 10.63 -19.07
N ALA A 279 -0.66 11.39 -18.19
CA ALA A 279 -0.98 10.95 -16.83
C ALA A 279 -2.06 9.86 -16.75
N ALA A 280 -2.75 9.57 -17.85
CA ALA A 280 -3.66 8.44 -17.99
C ALA A 280 -2.93 7.13 -18.37
N GLU A 281 -1.71 7.22 -18.89
CA GLU A 281 -0.88 6.05 -19.18
C GLU A 281 -0.20 5.53 -17.91
N SER A 282 0.29 4.29 -17.98
CA SER A 282 0.93 3.64 -16.84
C SER A 282 2.26 4.29 -16.47
N ALA A 283 2.53 4.40 -15.17
CA ALA A 283 3.78 4.96 -14.69
C ALA A 283 5.02 4.21 -15.18
N PHE A 284 4.92 2.88 -15.29
CA PHE A 284 5.97 2.07 -15.88
C PHE A 284 5.39 0.84 -16.58
N GLU A 285 5.96 0.52 -17.75
CA GLU A 285 5.75 -0.74 -18.44
C GLU A 285 7.08 -1.31 -18.96
N LEU A 286 7.26 -2.62 -18.74
CA LEU A 286 8.20 -3.45 -19.46
C LEU A 286 7.39 -4.27 -20.49
N VAL A 287 7.41 -3.81 -21.73
CA VAL A 287 6.60 -4.38 -22.81
C VAL A 287 7.44 -5.37 -23.60
N ASN A 288 7.11 -6.65 -23.48
CA ASN A 288 7.67 -7.67 -24.34
C ASN A 288 7.02 -7.56 -25.72
N ARG A 289 7.84 -7.58 -26.76
CA ARG A 289 7.35 -7.83 -28.11
C ARG A 289 7.18 -9.35 -28.21
N LEU A 290 6.07 -9.88 -27.71
CA LEU A 290 5.73 -11.25 -28.07
C LEU A 290 5.46 -11.26 -29.58
N ASP A 291 6.22 -12.10 -30.27
CA ASP A 291 6.09 -12.45 -31.69
C ASP A 291 4.68 -12.96 -32.05
#